data_AF-A0A9E7U706-F1
#
_entry.id   AF-A0A9E7U706-F1
#
_cell.length_a   1.000
_cell.length_b   1.000
_cell.length_c   1.000
_cell.angle_alpha   90.00
_cell.angle_beta   90.00
_cell.angle_gamma   90.00
#
_symmetry.space_group_name_H-M   'P 1'
#
loop_
_entity.id
_entity.type
_entity.pdbx_description
1 polymer ?
#
loop_
_entity_poly.entity_id
_entity_poly.type
_entity_poly.pdbx_seq_one_letter_code
_entity_poly.pdbx_strand_id
1 'polypeptide(L)' 'MPRCDRCESPIDTDGRWVTLRHHHPHMEFGSRFCSTDCAVAYLEDDLSTGVSADD' A
#
# COMPACT_ATOMS: atom_id res chain seq x y z
N MET A 1 -15.60 -8.47 0.15
CA MET A 1 -14.77 -7.98 -0.98
C MET A 1 -13.60 -7.21 -0.41
N PRO A 2 -12.34 -7.56 -0.75
CA PRO A 2 -11.19 -6.74 -0.37
C PRO A 2 -11.35 -5.33 -0.93
N ARG A 3 -10.86 -4.32 -0.20
CA ARG A 3 -10.87 -2.92 -0.63
C ARG A 3 -9.44 -2.47 -0.90
N CYS A 4 -9.28 -1.52 -1.80
CA CYS A 4 -8.02 -0.84 -2.04
C CYS A 4 -7.68 0.02 -0.82
N ASP A 5 -6.51 -0.20 -0.21
CA ASP A 5 -6.06 0.57 0.95
C ASP A 5 -5.79 2.05 0.63
N ARG A 6 -5.67 2.42 -0.65
CA ARG A 6 -5.44 3.81 -1.08
C ARG A 6 -6.71 4.60 -1.40
N CYS A 7 -7.65 4.01 -2.14
CA CYS A 7 -8.82 4.70 -2.69
C CYS A 7 -10.16 4.10 -2.27
N GLU A 8 -10.15 3.13 -1.35
CA GLU A 8 -11.31 2.44 -0.77
C GLU A 8 -12.21 1.71 -1.76
N SER A 9 -11.85 1.73 -3.05
CA SER A 9 -12.59 1.07 -4.11
C SER A 9 -12.55 -0.45 -3.93
N PRO A 10 -13.63 -1.17 -4.28
CA PRO A 10 -13.65 -2.63 -4.22
C PRO A 10 -12.60 -3.20 -5.18
N ILE A 11 -11.84 -4.19 -4.69
CA ILE A 11 -10.95 -4.99 -5.51
C ILE A 11 -11.74 -6.19 -6.01
N ASP A 12 -11.87 -6.29 -7.32
CA ASP A 12 -12.49 -7.43 -7.98
C ASP A 12 -11.74 -8.72 -7.65
N THR A 13 -12.45 -9.74 -7.18
CA THR A 13 -11.86 -11.04 -6.81
C THR A 13 -11.36 -11.85 -8.00
N ASP A 14 -11.78 -11.50 -9.21
CA ASP A 14 -11.31 -12.07 -10.48
C ASP A 14 -10.25 -11.18 -11.17
N GLY A 15 -9.94 -10.01 -10.61
CA GLY A 15 -8.99 -9.05 -11.16
C GLY A 15 -7.54 -9.28 -10.70
N ARG A 16 -6.58 -8.72 -11.45
CA ARG A 16 -5.20 -8.56 -10.95
C ARG A 16 -5.19 -7.46 -9.89
N TRP A 17 -4.87 -7.81 -8.64
CA TRP A 17 -4.56 -6.85 -7.59
C TRP A 17 -3.07 -6.86 -7.25
N VAL A 18 -2.62 -5.77 -6.64
CA VAL A 18 -1.25 -5.63 -6.14
C VAL A 18 -1.28 -5.80 -4.63
N THR A 19 -0.28 -6.49 -4.08
CA THR A 19 -0.11 -6.62 -2.63
C THR A 19 1.29 -6.14 -2.27
N LEU A 20 1.37 -5.21 -1.32
CA LEU A 20 2.62 -4.78 -0.71
C LEU A 20 2.73 -5.46 0.65
N ARG A 21 3.90 -6.00 0.96
CA ARG A 21 4.20 -6.57 2.28
C ARG A 21 5.15 -5.63 3.00
N HIS A 22 4.71 -5.15 4.15
CA HIS A 22 5.48 -4.32 5.06
C HIS A 22 6.12 -5.23 6.10
N HIS A 23 7.43 -5.10 6.26
CA HIS A 23 8.20 -5.83 7.25
C HIS A 23 8.82 -4.82 8.22
N HIS A 24 8.22 -4.73 9.40
CA HIS A 24 8.78 -4.01 10.55
C HIS A 24 9.42 -5.02 11.51
N PRO A 25 10.41 -4.61 12.33
CA PRO A 25 11.16 -5.53 13.20
C PRO A 25 10.31 -6.39 14.15
N HIS A 26 9.09 -5.94 14.45
CA HIS A 26 8.15 -6.62 15.34
C HIS A 26 6.78 -6.88 14.71
N MET A 27 6.60 -6.56 13.42
CA MET A 27 5.30 -6.65 12.78
C MET A 27 5.41 -6.84 11.27
N GLU A 28 4.67 -7.80 10.75
CA GLU A 28 4.45 -7.95 9.31
C GLU A 28 2.98 -7.68 9.01
N PHE A 29 2.72 -6.76 8.09
CA PHE A 29 1.37 -6.50 7.60
C PHE A 29 1.36 -6.33 6.08
N GLY A 30 0.21 -6.55 5.46
CA GLY A 30 0.06 -6.50 4.01
C GLY A 30 -1.04 -5.54 3.57
N SER A 31 -0.71 -4.68 2.62
CA SER A 31 -1.61 -3.71 2.00
C SER A 31 -2.02 -4.18 0.61
N ARG A 32 -3.26 -3.94 0.19
CA ARG A 32 -3.84 -4.40 -1.07
C ARG A 32 -4.32 -3.23 -1.92
N PHE A 33 -4.06 -3.30 -3.22
CA PHE A 33 -4.36 -2.21 -4.15
C PHE A 33 -5.05 -2.73 -5.41
N CYS A 34 -6.03 -1.96 -5.90
CA CYS A 34 -6.74 -2.28 -7.14
C CYS A 34 -5.89 -2.07 -8.40
N SER A 35 -4.77 -1.34 -8.29
CA SER A 35 -3.85 -1.06 -9.40
C SER A 35 -2.43 -0.80 -8.90
N THR A 36 -1.45 -0.93 -9.80
CA THR A 36 -0.05 -0.56 -9.51
C THR A 36 0.07 0.94 -9.22
N ASP A 37 -0.70 1.79 -9.89
CA ASP A 37 -0.71 3.23 -9.67
C ASP A 37 -1.09 3.59 -8.21
N CYS A 38 -2.14 2.94 -7.68
CA CYS A 38 -2.51 3.10 -6.27
C CYS A 38 -1.42 2.62 -5.30
N ALA A 39 -0.68 1.57 -5.65
CA ALA A 39 0.41 1.06 -4.82
C ALA A 39 1.63 2.01 -4.84
N VAL A 40 1.97 2.58 -6.01
CA VAL A 40 3.05 3.56 -6.16
C VAL A 40 2.73 4.84 -5.40
N ALA A 41 1.54 5.41 -5.61
CA ALA A 41 1.11 6.62 -4.92
C ALA A 41 1.07 6.45 -3.38
N TYR A 42 0.73 5.25 -2.89
CA TYR A 42 0.79 4.93 -1.47
C TYR A 42 2.23 4.94 -0.93
N LEU A 43 3.17 4.35 -1.67
CA LEU A 43 4.59 4.36 -1.29
C LEU A 43 5.19 5.77 -1.34
N GLU A 44 4.83 6.57 -2.34
CA GLU A 44 5.31 7.96 -2.47
C GLU A 44 4.81 8.87 -1.33
N ASP A 45 3.58 8.68 -0.86
CA ASP A 45 3.03 9.42 0.29
C ASP A 45 3.78 9.09 1.60
N ASP A 46 4.09 7.81 1.81
CA ASP A 46 4.87 7.33 2.95
C ASP A 46 6.33 7.81 2.89
N LEU A 47 6.94 7.82 1.70
CA LEU A 47 8.27 8.41 1.47
C LEU A 47 8.29 9.92 1.67
N SER A 48 7.21 10.62 1.32
CA SER A 48 7.08 12.06 1.54
C SER A 48 6.88 12.43 3.00
N THR A 49 6.32 11.54 3.82
CA THR A 49 6.09 11.74 5.25
C THR A 49 7.20 11.16 6.13
N GLY A 50 8.02 10.26 5.57
CA GLY A 50 9.14 9.57 6.22
C GLY A 50 10.50 10.26 6.16
N VAL A 51 10.60 11.52 5.72
CA VAL A 51 11.83 12.33 5.91
C VAL A 51 11.84 12.95 7.32
N SER A 52 11.97 12.10 8.33
CA SER A 52 12.73 12.52 9.51
C SER A 52 14.20 12.47 9.11
N ALA A 53 14.68 13.60 8.58
CA ALA A 53 16.10 13.90 8.57
C ALA A 53 16.54 14.03 10.03
N ASP A 54 17.00 12.92 10.63
CA ASP A 54 17.91 12.98 11.77
C ASP A 54 19.30 13.38 11.21
N ASP A 55 19.68 14.64 11.41
CA ASP A 55 21.06 15.15 11.38
C ASP A 55 21.49 15.48 12.82
#